data_AF-A0AAE0C2H4-F1
#
_entry.id   AF-A0AAE0C2H4-F1
#
_cell.length_a   1.000
_cell.length_b   1.000
_cell.length_c   1.000
_cell.angle_alpha   90.00
_cell.angle_beta   90.00
_cell.angle_gamma   90.00
#
_symmetry.space_group_name_H-M   'P 1'
#
loop_
_entity.id
_entity.type
_entity.pdbx_description
1 polymer ?
#
loop_
_entity_poly.entity_id
_entity_poly.type
_entity_poly.pdbx_seq_one_letter_code
_entity_poly.pdbx_strand_id
1 'polypeptide(L)'
;MYAGVAISKSDDLRPLLERADIKLTGSQHLRDYIPKIESLEYQTLTQELCGQAVFLMFDGTRRLGEALNTVARFCNAEFEIILRLVQFITLEASPDNLALSATLTNLVIRELGLPFEAISGWGRDSVKVNGTALSRLSVIFLNSTDLLCICHTLNNTGERVGFPEKRDFMTAWLILVLNNNTAKKMWKSLTQHAMVGYSTIRWWSRQEVENEISENWHHVPNFLHQLEDEGVGDATTRRMLEIYAANPLLLEVSFAAGYDGTAQLLRTTYEMEGDRLEILLVFRRVEAVRAFGRSLGDPDNRGILPNVDAVIRRAMVPTVGTSLEKEFPGHGVFSGKITKIDKEDPEELIYHITYEDGDTETMQIAEVLPLLSVVEDQLRNYAIEQLRGAYEYLEKRLTGECDSSYDCRQRTASW
;
A
#
# COMPACT_ATOMS: atom_id res chain seq x y z
N MET A 1 2.58 -31.94 -1.74
CA MET A 1 3.06 -31.42 -0.44
C MET A 1 3.32 -29.94 -0.64
N TYR A 2 2.75 -29.06 0.20
CA TYR A 2 3.13 -27.65 0.17
C TYR A 2 4.59 -27.49 0.61
N ALA A 3 5.27 -26.44 0.13
CA ALA A 3 6.61 -26.09 0.57
C ALA A 3 6.67 -25.97 2.10
N GLY A 4 7.76 -26.46 2.72
CA GLY A 4 7.99 -26.38 4.17
C GLY A 4 7.43 -27.52 5.03
N VAL A 5 6.82 -28.54 4.44
CA VAL A 5 6.43 -29.77 5.16
C VAL A 5 7.64 -30.72 5.21
N ALA A 6 8.08 -31.08 6.42
CA ALA A 6 9.18 -32.03 6.59
C ALA A 6 8.89 -33.35 5.85
N ILE A 7 9.87 -33.87 5.10
CA ILE A 7 9.72 -35.09 4.29
C ILE A 7 9.22 -36.28 5.14
N SER A 8 9.61 -36.34 6.41
CA SER A 8 9.15 -37.36 7.36
C SER A 8 7.62 -37.38 7.55
N LYS A 9 6.93 -36.24 7.40
CA LYS A 9 5.47 -36.17 7.52
C LYS A 9 4.73 -36.93 6.40
N SER A 10 5.41 -37.28 5.31
CA SER A 10 4.85 -38.19 4.30
C SER A 10 4.55 -39.57 4.88
N ASP A 11 5.32 -40.00 5.87
CA ASP A 11 5.12 -41.29 6.53
C ASP A 11 3.89 -41.25 7.45
N ASP A 12 3.65 -40.13 8.11
CA ASP A 12 2.48 -39.93 9.00
C ASP A 12 1.16 -39.87 8.23
N LEU A 13 1.17 -39.31 7.02
CA LEU A 13 -0.02 -39.20 6.16
C LEU A 13 -0.35 -40.51 5.45
N ARG A 14 0.63 -41.40 5.31
CA ARG A 14 0.50 -42.61 4.53
C ARG A 14 -0.62 -43.55 5.03
N PRO A 15 -0.74 -43.86 6.33
CA PRO A 15 -1.86 -44.68 6.83
C PRO A 15 -3.23 -44.03 6.62
N LEU A 16 -3.32 -42.70 6.55
CA LEU A 16 -4.60 -42.00 6.30
C LEU A 16 -5.00 -42.10 4.83
N LEU A 17 -4.06 -41.93 3.91
CA LEU A 17 -4.31 -41.92 2.47
C LEU A 17 -4.43 -43.33 1.88
N GLU A 18 -3.62 -44.28 2.35
CA GLU A 18 -3.70 -45.69 1.91
C GLU A 18 -5.02 -46.33 2.35
N ARG A 19 -5.61 -45.90 3.48
CA ARG A 19 -6.98 -46.28 3.88
C ARG A 19 -8.05 -45.79 2.90
N ALA A 20 -7.76 -44.74 2.14
CA ALA A 20 -8.61 -44.24 1.06
C ALA A 20 -8.18 -44.77 -0.32
N ASP A 21 -7.38 -45.84 -0.38
CA ASP A 21 -6.81 -46.46 -1.59
C ASP A 21 -5.90 -45.53 -2.42
N ILE A 22 -5.36 -44.49 -1.79
CA ILE A 22 -4.38 -43.57 -2.38
C ILE A 22 -2.99 -43.99 -1.91
N LYS A 23 -2.23 -44.63 -2.78
CA LYS A 23 -0.84 -45.03 -2.49
C LYS A 23 0.08 -43.80 -2.47
N LEU A 24 0.79 -43.60 -1.37
CA LEU A 24 1.78 -42.54 -1.23
C LEU A 24 3.19 -43.13 -1.17
N THR A 25 4.15 -42.47 -1.81
CA THR A 25 5.57 -42.79 -1.64
C THR A 25 6.04 -42.51 -0.22
N GLY A 26 7.07 -43.22 0.25
CA GLY A 26 7.66 -43.00 1.57
C GLY A 26 8.77 -41.94 1.60
N SER A 27 9.08 -41.46 2.81
CA SER A 27 10.10 -40.44 3.05
C SER A 27 11.50 -40.82 2.53
N GLN A 28 11.89 -42.09 2.66
CA GLN A 28 13.18 -42.56 2.15
C GLN A 28 13.26 -42.43 0.63
N HIS A 29 12.22 -42.87 -0.08
CA HIS A 29 12.17 -42.78 -1.54
C HIS A 29 12.15 -41.31 -1.99
N LEU A 30 11.47 -40.42 -1.26
CA LEU A 30 11.52 -38.98 -1.52
C LEU A 30 12.93 -38.39 -1.32
N ARG A 31 13.65 -38.79 -0.26
CA ARG A 31 15.04 -38.35 -0.04
C ARG A 31 15.98 -38.78 -1.17
N ASP A 32 15.72 -39.93 -1.78
CA ASP A 32 16.54 -40.43 -2.90
C ASP A 32 16.20 -39.73 -4.24
N TYR A 33 14.95 -39.31 -4.42
CA TYR A 33 14.48 -38.72 -5.68
C TYR A 33 14.59 -37.20 -5.73
N ILE A 34 14.31 -36.48 -4.64
CA ILE A 34 14.32 -35.01 -4.61
C ILE A 34 15.65 -34.44 -5.12
N PRO A 35 16.83 -34.90 -4.67
CA PRO A 35 18.11 -34.36 -5.16
C PRO A 35 18.33 -34.61 -6.66
N LYS A 36 17.81 -35.70 -7.20
CA LYS A 36 17.92 -36.02 -8.64
C LYS A 36 17.03 -35.10 -9.47
N ILE A 37 15.80 -34.87 -9.01
CA ILE A 37 14.87 -33.92 -9.62
C ILE A 37 15.48 -32.53 -9.56
N GLU A 38 15.93 -32.09 -8.38
CA GLU A 38 16.58 -30.80 -8.18
C GLU A 38 17.78 -30.61 -9.12
N SER A 39 18.65 -31.61 -9.26
CA SER A 39 19.78 -31.56 -10.20
C SER A 39 19.34 -31.39 -11.66
N LEU A 40 18.25 -32.07 -12.07
CA LEU A 40 17.72 -31.97 -13.43
C LEU A 40 17.05 -30.62 -13.69
N GLU A 41 16.24 -30.15 -12.73
CA GLU A 41 15.61 -28.81 -12.77
C GLU A 41 16.69 -27.73 -12.84
N TYR A 42 17.77 -27.88 -12.07
CA TYR A 42 18.89 -26.94 -12.07
C TYR A 42 19.66 -26.92 -13.40
N GLN A 43 19.89 -28.08 -14.02
CA GLN A 43 20.48 -28.16 -15.35
C GLN A 43 19.58 -27.53 -16.41
N THR A 44 18.27 -27.73 -16.31
CA THR A 44 17.30 -27.14 -17.23
C THR A 44 17.29 -25.61 -17.08
N LEU A 45 17.23 -25.13 -15.84
CA LEU A 45 17.29 -23.71 -15.49
C LEU A 45 18.54 -23.01 -16.05
N THR A 46 19.72 -23.59 -15.87
CA THR A 46 20.98 -23.00 -16.35
C THR A 46 21.06 -22.97 -17.88
N GLN A 47 20.48 -23.98 -18.56
CA GLN A 47 20.34 -23.97 -20.02
C GLN A 47 19.39 -22.88 -20.50
N GLU A 48 18.24 -22.69 -19.83
CA GLU A 48 17.28 -21.64 -20.17
C GLU A 48 17.88 -20.24 -20.04
N LEU A 49 18.69 -20.00 -19.00
CA LEU A 49 19.34 -18.71 -18.76
C LEU A 49 20.52 -18.44 -19.71
N CYS A 50 21.06 -19.48 -20.36
CA CYS A 50 22.23 -19.36 -21.21
C CYS A 50 21.94 -18.45 -22.41
N GLY A 51 22.79 -17.44 -22.62
CA GLY A 51 22.65 -16.47 -23.70
C GLY A 51 21.56 -15.41 -23.49
N GLN A 52 20.86 -15.43 -22.36
CA GLN A 52 19.83 -14.45 -22.03
C GLN A 52 20.41 -13.22 -21.35
N ALA A 53 19.75 -12.06 -21.55
CA ALA A 53 19.94 -10.90 -20.69
C ALA A 53 19.07 -11.08 -19.43
N VAL A 54 19.71 -11.30 -18.29
CA VAL A 54 19.06 -11.67 -17.03
C VAL A 54 18.97 -10.47 -16.10
N PHE A 55 17.80 -10.28 -15.51
CA PHE A 55 17.56 -9.33 -14.44
C PHE A 55 17.32 -10.09 -13.14
N LEU A 56 18.09 -9.82 -12.08
CA LEU A 56 18.02 -10.57 -10.83
C LEU A 56 17.31 -9.76 -9.73
N MET A 57 16.16 -10.22 -9.27
CA MET A 57 15.45 -9.64 -8.15
C MET A 57 15.72 -10.47 -6.90
N PHE A 58 16.10 -9.83 -5.79
CA PHE A 58 16.28 -10.55 -4.53
C PHE A 58 15.48 -9.91 -3.41
N ASP A 59 14.94 -10.76 -2.54
CA ASP A 59 14.09 -10.36 -1.43
C ASP A 59 14.39 -11.21 -0.19
N GLY A 60 14.25 -10.58 0.99
CA GLY A 60 14.68 -11.11 2.27
C GLY A 60 13.62 -10.96 3.37
N THR A 61 13.47 -11.94 4.25
CA THR A 61 12.57 -11.84 5.41
C THR A 61 13.16 -12.46 6.68
N ARG A 62 12.81 -11.88 7.85
CA ARG A 62 13.49 -12.07 9.16
C ARG A 62 12.72 -12.89 10.20
N ARG A 63 11.87 -13.84 9.81
CA ARG A 63 10.92 -14.45 10.77
C ARG A 63 11.56 -15.47 11.73
N LEU A 64 12.51 -16.30 11.28
CA LEU A 64 13.17 -17.37 12.05
C LEU A 64 14.63 -17.59 11.58
N GLY A 65 15.34 -16.49 11.35
CA GLY A 65 16.53 -16.42 10.49
C GLY A 65 16.26 -15.50 9.30
N GLU A 66 17.24 -15.28 8.42
CA GLU A 66 17.02 -14.53 7.18
C GLU A 66 16.78 -15.52 6.03
N ALA A 67 15.56 -15.59 5.52
CA ALA A 67 15.29 -16.29 4.27
C ALA A 67 15.55 -15.33 3.11
N LEU A 68 16.51 -15.66 2.25
CA LEU A 68 16.85 -14.90 1.05
C LEU A 68 16.38 -15.68 -0.18
N ASN A 69 15.61 -15.02 -1.02
CA ASN A 69 15.26 -15.52 -2.34
C ASN A 69 15.95 -14.68 -3.43
N THR A 70 16.18 -15.29 -4.58
CA THR A 70 16.58 -14.58 -5.79
C THR A 70 15.85 -15.17 -6.98
N VAL A 71 15.25 -14.30 -7.79
CA VAL A 71 14.47 -14.63 -8.98
C VAL A 71 15.14 -14.00 -10.19
N ALA A 72 15.44 -14.82 -11.19
CA ALA A 72 15.85 -14.37 -12.51
C ALA A 72 14.62 -14.04 -13.36
N ARG A 73 14.64 -12.88 -14.00
CA ARG A 73 13.65 -12.44 -14.98
C ARG A 73 14.35 -12.14 -16.30
N PHE A 74 13.85 -12.69 -17.39
CA PHE A 74 14.38 -12.49 -18.73
C PHE A 74 13.27 -12.61 -19.78
N CYS A 75 13.57 -12.19 -21.01
CA CYS A 75 12.68 -12.30 -22.15
C CYS A 75 13.29 -13.29 -23.13
N ASN A 76 12.59 -14.38 -23.45
CA ASN A 76 13.11 -15.37 -24.39
C ASN A 76 13.01 -14.88 -25.86
N ALA A 77 13.46 -15.72 -26.80
CA ALA A 77 13.43 -15.40 -28.23
C ALA A 77 11.99 -15.24 -28.78
N GLU A 78 11.02 -15.85 -28.10
CA GLU A 78 9.59 -15.81 -28.41
C GLU A 78 8.86 -14.59 -27.81
N PHE A 79 9.60 -13.65 -27.18
CA PHE A 79 9.05 -12.48 -26.47
C PHE A 79 8.17 -12.81 -25.25
N GLU A 80 8.42 -13.95 -24.61
CA GLU A 80 7.79 -14.34 -23.36
C GLU A 80 8.63 -13.89 -22.18
N ILE A 81 7.97 -13.25 -21.21
CA ILE A 81 8.60 -12.88 -19.94
C ILE A 81 8.62 -14.12 -19.04
N ILE A 82 9.83 -14.58 -18.71
CA ILE A 82 10.05 -15.76 -17.89
C ILE A 82 10.61 -15.33 -16.53
N LEU A 83 10.06 -15.91 -15.47
CA LEU A 83 10.58 -15.82 -14.12
C LEU A 83 11.02 -17.20 -13.62
N ARG A 84 12.19 -17.24 -12.98
CA ARG A 84 12.75 -18.45 -12.38
C ARG A 84 13.30 -18.15 -11.00
N LEU A 85 12.88 -18.92 -10.01
CA LEU A 85 13.54 -18.94 -8.71
C LEU A 85 14.92 -19.60 -8.88
N VAL A 86 15.98 -18.80 -8.73
CA VAL A 86 17.37 -19.28 -8.90
C VAL A 86 18.05 -19.55 -7.57
N GLN A 87 17.53 -18.99 -6.48
CA GLN A 87 18.04 -19.23 -5.13
C GLN A 87 16.93 -19.08 -4.10
N PHE A 88 16.88 -20.00 -3.14
CA PHE A 88 16.10 -19.85 -1.91
C PHE A 88 16.89 -20.47 -0.76
N ILE A 89 17.47 -19.63 0.09
CA ILE A 89 18.36 -20.06 1.17
C ILE A 89 17.91 -19.47 2.51
N THR A 90 18.21 -20.17 3.60
CA THR A 90 18.08 -19.64 4.95
C THR A 90 19.46 -19.36 5.50
N LEU A 91 19.69 -18.12 5.90
CA LEU A 91 20.91 -17.65 6.53
C LEU A 91 20.72 -17.63 8.05
N GLU A 92 21.78 -17.97 8.77
CA GLU A 92 21.80 -17.97 10.24
C GLU A 92 21.46 -16.59 10.82
N ALA A 93 21.90 -15.53 10.16
CA ALA A 93 21.61 -14.14 10.50
C ALA A 93 21.45 -13.29 9.22
N SER A 94 20.86 -12.11 9.36
CA SER A 94 20.79 -11.13 8.28
C SER A 94 22.19 -10.79 7.77
N PRO A 95 22.46 -10.92 6.45
CA PRO A 95 23.78 -10.66 5.91
C PRO A 95 24.10 -9.17 6.02
N ASP A 96 25.36 -8.86 6.26
CA ASP A 96 25.86 -7.51 6.02
C ASP A 96 26.05 -7.27 4.51
N ASN A 97 26.51 -6.06 4.14
CA ASN A 97 26.68 -5.70 2.73
C ASN A 97 27.76 -6.51 2.00
N LEU A 98 28.76 -7.05 2.71
CA LEU A 98 29.84 -7.86 2.15
C LEU A 98 29.34 -9.29 1.93
N ALA A 99 28.70 -9.88 2.93
CA ALA A 99 28.12 -11.21 2.88
C ALA A 99 27.05 -11.30 1.80
N LEU A 100 26.17 -10.29 1.68
CA LEU A 100 25.15 -10.25 0.63
C LEU A 100 25.77 -10.15 -0.77
N SER A 101 26.74 -9.25 -0.96
CA SER A 101 27.45 -9.11 -2.25
C SER A 101 28.18 -10.40 -2.63
N ALA A 102 28.85 -11.06 -1.68
CA ALA A 102 29.50 -12.35 -1.92
C ALA A 102 28.50 -13.46 -2.26
N THR A 103 27.35 -13.49 -1.58
CA THR A 103 26.27 -14.47 -1.83
C THR A 103 25.74 -14.33 -3.27
N LEU A 104 25.40 -13.11 -3.68
CA LEU A 104 24.91 -12.83 -5.04
C LEU A 104 25.98 -13.09 -6.11
N THR A 105 27.25 -12.75 -5.83
CA THR A 105 28.36 -13.03 -6.75
C THR A 105 28.57 -14.54 -6.94
N ASN A 106 28.54 -15.30 -5.84
CA ASN A 106 28.67 -16.76 -5.91
C ASN A 106 27.50 -17.39 -6.66
N LEU A 107 26.26 -16.92 -6.43
CA LEU A 107 25.09 -17.36 -7.19
C LEU A 107 25.31 -17.18 -8.70
N VAL A 108 25.73 -15.99 -9.14
CA VAL A 108 25.88 -15.73 -10.58
C VAL A 108 27.04 -16.53 -11.20
N ILE A 109 28.22 -16.47 -10.58
CA ILE A 109 29.44 -17.03 -11.20
C ILE A 109 29.53 -18.54 -11.01
N ARG A 110 29.30 -19.03 -9.79
CA ARG A 110 29.58 -20.43 -9.43
C ARG A 110 28.37 -21.32 -9.65
N GLU A 111 27.23 -20.87 -9.14
CA GLU A 111 26.02 -21.68 -9.19
C GLU A 111 25.45 -21.62 -10.60
N LEU A 112 25.13 -20.43 -11.12
CA LEU A 112 24.44 -20.28 -12.42
C LEU A 112 25.39 -20.33 -13.62
N GLY A 113 26.69 -20.09 -13.42
CA GLY A 113 27.69 -20.09 -14.49
C GLY A 113 27.47 -19.01 -15.55
N LEU A 114 26.82 -17.89 -15.18
CA LEU A 114 26.51 -16.81 -16.12
C LEU A 114 27.70 -15.86 -16.28
N PRO A 115 27.96 -15.35 -17.50
CA PRO A 115 28.96 -14.32 -17.71
C PRO A 115 28.50 -12.99 -17.09
N PHE A 116 29.44 -12.12 -16.72
CA PHE A 116 29.14 -10.84 -16.06
C PHE A 116 28.22 -9.96 -16.93
N GLU A 117 28.39 -10.02 -18.24
CA GLU A 117 27.66 -9.24 -19.23
C GLU A 117 26.21 -9.70 -19.40
N ALA A 118 25.87 -10.92 -18.96
CA ALA A 118 24.48 -11.40 -18.99
C ALA A 118 23.61 -10.68 -17.96
N ILE A 119 24.19 -10.11 -16.90
CA ILE A 119 23.41 -9.43 -15.86
C ILE A 119 23.06 -8.01 -16.32
N SER A 120 21.82 -7.86 -16.77
CA SER A 120 21.23 -6.58 -17.20
C SER A 120 20.83 -5.67 -16.04
N GLY A 121 20.57 -6.23 -14.86
CA GLY A 121 20.19 -5.44 -13.70
C GLY A 121 19.78 -6.25 -12.48
N TRP A 122 19.51 -5.50 -11.42
CA TRP A 122 19.20 -5.98 -10.09
C TRP A 122 17.94 -5.30 -9.58
N GLY A 123 17.02 -6.07 -9.03
CA GLY A 123 15.85 -5.57 -8.31
C GLY A 123 16.00 -5.78 -6.82
N ARG A 124 15.77 -4.74 -6.02
CA ARG A 124 15.88 -4.83 -4.57
C ARG A 124 14.92 -3.90 -3.86
N ASP A 125 14.70 -4.18 -2.59
CA ASP A 125 13.97 -3.31 -1.69
C ASP A 125 14.81 -2.07 -1.27
N SER A 126 14.23 -1.15 -0.51
CA SER A 126 14.89 0.09 -0.09
C SER A 126 15.82 -0.04 1.14
N VAL A 127 16.06 -1.25 1.65
CA VAL A 127 16.94 -1.43 2.81
C VAL A 127 18.37 -1.06 2.44
N LYS A 128 19.02 -0.29 3.32
CA LYS A 128 20.37 0.27 3.11
C LYS A 128 21.42 -0.78 2.77
N VAL A 129 21.34 -1.95 3.42
CA VAL A 129 22.28 -3.07 3.19
C VAL A 129 22.25 -3.51 1.73
N ASN A 130 21.06 -3.60 1.13
CA ASN A 130 20.86 -4.04 -0.25
C ASN A 130 21.47 -3.05 -1.25
N GLY A 131 21.23 -1.74 -1.07
CA GLY A 131 21.86 -0.72 -1.91
C GLY A 131 23.37 -0.65 -1.78
N THR A 132 23.91 -0.87 -0.57
CA THR A 132 25.36 -0.89 -0.35
C THR A 132 26.00 -2.14 -0.97
N ALA A 133 25.32 -3.30 -0.91
CA ALA A 133 25.77 -4.52 -1.57
C ALA A 133 25.80 -4.34 -3.10
N LEU A 134 24.75 -3.78 -3.70
CA LEU A 134 24.71 -3.53 -5.15
C LEU A 134 25.72 -2.49 -5.61
N SER A 135 26.02 -1.47 -4.81
CA SER A 135 27.11 -0.52 -5.10
C SER A 135 28.49 -1.19 -5.18
N ARG A 136 28.66 -2.35 -4.54
CA ARG A 136 29.86 -3.18 -4.69
C ARG A 136 29.77 -4.08 -5.92
N LEU A 137 28.59 -4.60 -6.24
CA LEU A 137 28.39 -5.42 -7.43
C LEU A 137 28.53 -4.62 -8.73
N SER A 138 28.21 -3.33 -8.73
CA SER A 138 28.30 -2.48 -9.93
C SER A 138 29.72 -2.37 -10.50
N VAL A 139 30.77 -2.61 -9.71
CA VAL A 139 32.15 -2.63 -10.22
C VAL A 139 32.51 -3.95 -10.93
N ILE A 140 31.74 -5.01 -10.67
CA ILE A 140 31.90 -6.34 -11.28
C ILE A 140 30.96 -6.47 -12.48
N PHE A 141 29.70 -6.07 -12.29
CA PHE A 141 28.61 -6.14 -13.27
C PHE A 141 28.36 -4.75 -13.87
N LEU A 142 29.34 -4.27 -14.67
CA LEU A 142 29.40 -2.88 -15.15
C LEU A 142 28.19 -2.42 -15.96
N ASN A 143 27.49 -3.34 -16.64
CA ASN A 143 26.33 -3.04 -17.47
C ASN A 143 24.99 -3.18 -16.72
N SER A 144 25.03 -3.52 -15.43
CA SER A 144 23.82 -3.80 -14.65
C SER A 144 23.17 -2.53 -14.12
N THR A 145 21.84 -2.44 -14.24
CA THR A 145 21.04 -1.37 -13.62
C THR A 145 20.59 -1.76 -12.21
N ASP A 146 20.56 -0.81 -11.27
CA ASP A 146 19.96 -0.99 -9.94
C ASP A 146 18.53 -0.43 -9.93
N LEU A 147 17.53 -1.29 -9.74
CA LEU A 147 16.13 -0.93 -9.64
C LEU A 147 15.62 -1.11 -8.21
N LEU A 148 15.17 0.00 -7.65
CA LEU A 148 14.44 0.02 -6.40
C LEU A 148 13.02 -0.53 -6.58
N CYS A 149 12.58 -1.32 -5.61
CA CYS A 149 11.21 -1.80 -5.52
C CYS A 149 10.26 -0.60 -5.34
N ILE A 150 9.53 -0.29 -6.41
CA ILE A 150 8.53 0.78 -6.41
C ILE A 150 7.41 0.44 -5.42
N CYS A 151 6.97 -0.81 -5.36
CA CYS A 151 5.93 -1.25 -4.43
C CYS A 151 6.28 -0.94 -2.97
N HIS A 152 7.52 -1.27 -2.56
CA HIS A 152 8.02 -0.96 -1.21
C HIS A 152 8.14 0.56 -0.99
N THR A 153 8.58 1.31 -2.01
CA THR A 153 8.66 2.78 -1.93
C THR A 153 7.28 3.41 -1.72
N LEU A 154 6.26 2.95 -2.45
CA LEU A 154 4.89 3.43 -2.33
C LEU A 154 4.25 3.01 -1.00
N ASN A 155 4.46 1.77 -0.53
CA ASN A 155 4.01 1.35 0.81
C ASN A 155 4.62 2.23 1.91
N ASN A 156 5.94 2.46 1.86
CA ASN A 156 6.64 3.32 2.82
C ASN A 156 6.15 4.76 2.77
N THR A 157 5.73 5.23 1.59
CA THR A 157 5.06 6.52 1.44
C THR A 157 3.73 6.53 2.19
N GLY A 158 2.89 5.51 1.98
CA GLY A 158 1.62 5.34 2.71
C GLY A 158 1.78 5.30 4.23
N GLU A 159 2.80 4.60 4.75
CA GLU A 159 3.09 4.53 6.19
C GLU A 159 3.43 5.87 6.84
N ARG A 160 3.78 6.88 6.04
CA ARG A 160 4.09 8.25 6.51
C ARG A 160 2.87 9.16 6.52
N VAL A 161 1.73 8.71 6.00
CA VAL A 161 0.46 9.43 6.16
C VAL A 161 0.08 9.40 7.64
N GLY A 162 0.19 10.55 8.30
CA GLY A 162 0.14 10.64 9.76
C GLY A 162 -1.14 11.30 10.24
N PHE A 163 -2.01 10.58 10.93
CA PHE A 163 -3.16 11.15 11.62
C PHE A 163 -3.16 10.61 13.06
N PRO A 164 -2.75 11.39 14.08
CA PRO A 164 -2.56 10.87 15.44
C PRO A 164 -3.81 10.22 16.03
N GLU A 165 -4.97 10.87 15.90
CA GLU A 165 -6.28 10.37 16.36
C GLU A 165 -6.67 9.07 15.65
N LYS A 166 -6.53 9.00 14.33
CA LYS A 166 -6.75 7.76 13.55
C LYS A 166 -5.78 6.68 13.98
N ARG A 167 -4.51 7.02 14.19
CA ARG A 167 -3.46 6.05 14.56
C ARG A 167 -3.77 5.39 15.90
N ASP A 168 -4.15 6.19 16.89
CA ASP A 168 -4.48 5.73 18.23
C ASP A 168 -5.77 4.90 18.22
N PHE A 169 -6.78 5.33 17.46
CA PHE A 169 -8.03 4.57 17.26
C PHE A 169 -7.75 3.22 16.61
N MET A 170 -6.99 3.21 15.52
CA MET A 170 -6.64 2.00 14.78
C MET A 170 -5.79 1.02 15.59
N THR A 171 -4.96 1.51 16.52
CA THR A 171 -4.20 0.64 17.41
C THR A 171 -5.13 -0.18 18.29
N ALA A 172 -6.14 0.45 18.90
CA ALA A 172 -7.15 -0.23 19.70
C ALA A 172 -8.03 -1.16 18.83
N TRP A 173 -8.44 -0.70 17.65
CA TRP A 173 -9.22 -1.50 16.69
C TRP A 173 -8.48 -2.77 16.29
N LEU A 174 -7.24 -2.68 15.82
CA LEU A 174 -6.47 -3.85 15.38
C LEU A 174 -6.24 -4.85 16.52
N ILE A 175 -6.01 -4.40 17.75
CA ILE A 175 -5.88 -5.29 18.91
C ILE A 175 -7.19 -6.05 19.17
N LEU A 176 -8.33 -5.35 19.14
CA LEU A 176 -9.64 -5.97 19.33
C LEU A 176 -9.90 -7.02 18.25
N VAL A 177 -9.69 -6.61 16.99
CA VAL A 177 -10.02 -7.41 15.81
C VAL A 177 -9.12 -8.62 15.68
N LEU A 178 -7.82 -8.52 15.97
CA LEU A 178 -6.96 -9.70 15.88
C LEU A 178 -7.36 -10.81 16.86
N ASN A 179 -7.89 -10.44 18.02
CA ASN A 179 -8.02 -11.35 19.16
C ASN A 179 -9.47 -11.71 19.52
N ASN A 180 -10.49 -11.00 19.01
CA ASN A 180 -11.86 -11.15 19.46
C ASN A 180 -12.83 -11.57 18.33
N ASN A 181 -13.22 -12.85 18.33
CA ASN A 181 -14.18 -13.38 17.36
C ASN A 181 -15.61 -12.84 17.55
N THR A 182 -15.99 -12.42 18.76
CA THR A 182 -17.29 -11.80 19.02
C THR A 182 -17.37 -10.44 18.34
N ALA A 183 -16.35 -9.59 18.51
CA ALA A 183 -16.27 -8.30 17.82
C ALA A 183 -16.35 -8.44 16.29
N LYS A 184 -15.65 -9.42 15.70
CA LYS A 184 -15.73 -9.71 14.26
C LYS A 184 -17.15 -10.09 13.82
N LYS A 185 -17.86 -10.89 14.61
CA LYS A 185 -19.24 -11.31 14.30
C LYS A 185 -20.21 -10.14 14.41
N MET A 186 -20.05 -9.29 15.42
CA MET A 186 -20.86 -8.09 15.60
C MET A 186 -20.68 -7.13 14.41
N TRP A 187 -19.44 -6.84 14.03
CA TRP A 187 -19.15 -6.03 12.85
C TRP A 187 -19.78 -6.62 11.59
N LYS A 188 -19.60 -7.92 11.36
CA LYS A 188 -20.23 -8.62 10.22
C LYS A 188 -21.75 -8.54 10.25
N SER A 189 -22.36 -8.57 11.43
CA SER A 189 -23.81 -8.41 11.56
C SER A 189 -24.28 -7.01 11.20
N LEU A 190 -23.46 -5.99 11.48
CA LEU A 190 -23.77 -4.60 11.14
C LEU A 190 -23.55 -4.31 9.65
N THR A 191 -22.38 -4.65 9.12
CA THR A 191 -21.96 -4.30 7.76
C THR A 191 -22.36 -5.33 6.70
N GLN A 192 -22.84 -6.52 7.11
CA GLN A 192 -23.05 -7.70 6.26
C GLN A 192 -21.78 -8.28 5.62
N HIS A 193 -20.60 -7.74 5.95
CA HIS A 193 -19.32 -8.14 5.39
C HIS A 193 -18.39 -8.65 6.47
N ALA A 194 -17.59 -9.68 6.16
CA ALA A 194 -16.55 -10.10 7.08
C ALA A 194 -15.48 -9.00 7.16
N MET A 195 -15.07 -8.68 8.38
CA MET A 195 -14.02 -7.69 8.60
C MET A 195 -12.72 -8.07 7.88
N VAL A 196 -12.12 -7.09 7.20
CA VAL A 196 -10.84 -7.22 6.51
C VAL A 196 -9.75 -7.66 7.49
N GLY A 197 -8.97 -8.66 7.06
CA GLY A 197 -7.88 -9.21 7.85
C GLY A 197 -6.67 -8.27 7.89
N TYR A 198 -6.07 -8.13 9.07
CA TYR A 198 -4.79 -7.44 9.25
C TYR A 198 -3.61 -8.42 9.24
N SER A 199 -2.56 -8.06 8.52
CA SER A 199 -1.28 -8.75 8.45
C SER A 199 -0.15 -7.74 8.64
N THR A 200 0.81 -8.09 9.51
CA THR A 200 2.01 -7.27 9.72
C THR A 200 3.06 -7.41 8.61
N ILE A 201 2.84 -8.32 7.65
CA ILE A 201 3.79 -8.63 6.58
C ILE A 201 3.27 -8.12 5.22
N ARG A 202 1.96 -8.11 5.01
CA ARG A 202 1.36 -7.71 3.73
C ARG A 202 1.30 -6.19 3.64
N TRP A 203 1.85 -5.64 2.56
CA TRP A 203 1.71 -4.21 2.26
C TRP A 203 0.26 -3.76 2.23
N TRP A 204 0.02 -2.54 2.67
CA TRP A 204 -1.31 -1.90 2.73
C TRP A 204 -2.36 -2.58 3.61
N SER A 205 -2.03 -3.66 4.33
CA SER A 205 -3.01 -4.38 5.13
C SER A 205 -3.69 -3.54 6.21
N ARG A 206 -2.96 -2.58 6.79
CA ARG A 206 -3.55 -1.58 7.69
C ARG A 206 -4.52 -0.67 6.96
N GLN A 207 -4.12 -0.13 5.81
CA GLN A 207 -4.90 0.82 5.04
C GLN A 207 -6.20 0.20 4.52
N GLU A 208 -6.20 -1.07 4.14
CA GLU A 208 -7.44 -1.75 3.72
C GLU A 208 -8.45 -1.88 4.87
N VAL A 209 -7.99 -2.09 6.10
CA VAL A 209 -8.87 -2.06 7.28
C VAL A 209 -9.38 -0.63 7.52
N GLU A 210 -8.51 0.38 7.38
CA GLU A 210 -8.93 1.79 7.47
C GLU A 210 -9.96 2.16 6.39
N ASN A 211 -9.82 1.63 5.18
CA ASN A 211 -10.75 1.84 4.08
C ASN A 211 -12.11 1.21 4.37
N GLU A 212 -12.15 -0.02 4.88
CA GLU A 212 -13.40 -0.67 5.28
C GLU A 212 -14.14 0.14 6.36
N ILE A 213 -13.41 0.68 7.35
CA ILE A 213 -13.98 1.54 8.39
C ILE A 213 -14.53 2.83 7.78
N SER A 214 -13.80 3.46 6.86
CA SER A 214 -14.24 4.68 6.18
C SER A 214 -15.52 4.45 5.35
N GLU A 215 -15.59 3.35 4.61
CA GLU A 215 -16.77 2.98 3.80
C GLU A 215 -18.00 2.66 4.68
N ASN A 216 -17.76 2.13 5.88
CA ASN A 216 -18.80 1.75 6.84
C ASN A 216 -18.88 2.73 8.03
N TRP A 217 -18.45 3.98 7.85
CA TRP A 217 -18.30 4.92 8.97
C TRP A 217 -19.60 5.12 9.77
N HIS A 218 -20.74 5.16 9.07
CA HIS A 218 -22.06 5.30 9.68
C HIS A 218 -22.43 4.15 10.64
N HIS A 219 -21.76 3.00 10.57
CA HIS A 219 -21.92 1.88 11.52
C HIS A 219 -20.99 1.97 12.73
N VAL A 220 -19.90 2.76 12.66
CA VAL A 220 -18.88 2.84 13.73
C VAL A 220 -19.48 3.25 15.09
N PRO A 221 -20.35 4.28 15.21
CA PRO A 221 -20.87 4.68 16.52
C PRO A 221 -21.69 3.57 17.17
N ASN A 222 -22.59 2.96 16.41
CA ASN A 222 -23.41 1.84 16.89
C ASN A 222 -22.56 0.62 17.25
N PHE A 223 -21.52 0.34 16.46
CA PHE A 223 -20.60 -0.75 16.75
C PHE A 223 -19.87 -0.54 18.08
N LEU A 224 -19.35 0.65 18.33
CA LEU A 224 -18.66 0.97 19.59
C LEU A 224 -19.58 0.85 20.80
N HIS A 225 -20.83 1.33 20.70
CA HIS A 225 -21.80 1.19 21.79
C HIS A 225 -22.22 -0.27 22.03
N GLN A 226 -22.43 -1.06 20.98
CA GLN A 226 -22.73 -2.48 21.17
C GLN A 226 -21.56 -3.24 21.83
N LEU A 227 -20.31 -2.89 21.49
CA LEU A 227 -19.14 -3.48 22.15
C LEU A 227 -19.09 -3.14 23.63
N GLU A 228 -19.45 -1.91 23.99
CA GLU A 228 -19.50 -1.45 25.38
C GLU A 228 -20.62 -2.14 26.16
N ASP A 229 -21.83 -2.17 25.60
CA ASP A 229 -23.01 -2.81 26.20
C ASP A 229 -22.80 -4.31 26.45
N GLU A 230 -22.10 -5.00 25.55
CA GLU A 230 -21.78 -6.43 25.67
C GLU A 230 -20.46 -6.71 26.43
N GLY A 231 -19.74 -5.67 26.87
CA GLY A 231 -18.46 -5.81 27.59
C GLY A 231 -17.33 -6.44 26.75
N VAL A 232 -17.40 -6.32 25.42
CA VAL A 232 -16.46 -6.93 24.48
C VAL A 232 -15.22 -6.05 24.35
N GLY A 233 -14.06 -6.57 24.81
CA GLY A 233 -12.79 -5.86 24.66
C GLY A 233 -12.70 -4.58 25.51
N ASP A 234 -13.24 -4.62 26.74
CA ASP A 234 -13.43 -3.48 27.67
C ASP A 234 -12.40 -2.35 27.54
N ALA A 235 -11.10 -2.64 27.72
CA ALA A 235 -10.05 -1.61 27.63
C ALA A 235 -9.88 -1.02 26.20
N THR A 236 -9.88 -1.85 25.17
CA THR A 236 -9.77 -1.39 23.77
C THR A 236 -11.01 -0.64 23.32
N THR A 237 -12.19 -1.08 23.72
CA THR A 237 -13.47 -0.46 23.38
C THR A 237 -13.62 0.90 24.04
N ARG A 238 -13.33 0.99 25.35
CA ARG A 238 -13.31 2.27 26.07
C ARG A 238 -12.34 3.25 25.44
N ARG A 239 -11.15 2.80 25.05
CA ARG A 239 -10.17 3.66 24.37
C ARG A 239 -10.68 4.19 23.03
N MET A 240 -11.34 3.35 22.23
CA MET A 240 -11.94 3.78 20.96
C MET A 240 -13.08 4.78 21.17
N LEU A 241 -13.95 4.54 22.17
CA LEU A 241 -15.03 5.47 22.55
C LEU A 241 -14.50 6.82 23.03
N GLU A 242 -13.45 6.84 23.87
CA GLU A 242 -12.80 8.06 24.32
C GLU A 242 -12.29 8.90 23.13
N ILE A 243 -11.62 8.26 22.17
CA ILE A 243 -11.10 8.94 20.97
C ILE A 243 -12.25 9.45 20.09
N TYR A 244 -13.26 8.60 19.86
CA TYR A 244 -14.43 8.97 19.06
C TYR A 244 -15.18 10.15 19.69
N ALA A 245 -15.47 10.10 20.99
CA ALA A 245 -16.22 11.14 21.71
C ALA A 245 -15.46 12.46 21.81
N ALA A 246 -14.12 12.44 21.80
CA ALA A 246 -13.32 13.67 21.87
C ALA A 246 -13.52 14.58 20.65
N ASN A 247 -13.53 14.01 19.44
CA ASN A 247 -13.83 14.75 18.22
C ASN A 247 -14.26 13.80 17.07
N PRO A 248 -15.55 13.44 16.96
CA PRO A 248 -16.03 12.51 15.95
C PRO A 248 -15.76 12.96 14.52
N LEU A 249 -15.92 14.27 14.26
CA LEU A 249 -15.76 14.85 12.93
C LEU A 249 -14.31 14.83 12.47
N LEU A 250 -13.37 15.22 13.34
CA LEU A 250 -11.94 15.15 13.03
C LEU A 250 -11.53 13.71 12.73
N LEU A 251 -11.98 12.74 13.54
CA LEU A 251 -11.63 11.35 13.32
C LEU A 251 -12.16 10.85 11.97
N GLU A 252 -13.41 11.16 11.62
CA GLU A 252 -13.99 10.81 10.31
C GLU A 252 -13.23 11.45 9.15
N VAL A 253 -12.89 12.74 9.26
CA VAL A 253 -12.07 13.44 8.26
C VAL A 253 -10.72 12.75 8.10
N SER A 254 -10.10 12.28 9.18
CA SER A 254 -8.80 11.59 9.12
C SER A 254 -8.88 10.23 8.44
N PHE A 255 -9.99 9.50 8.58
CA PHE A 255 -10.24 8.28 7.81
C PHE A 255 -10.48 8.58 6.33
N ALA A 256 -11.34 9.55 6.02
CA ALA A 256 -11.63 9.99 4.66
C ALA A 256 -10.38 10.49 3.93
N ALA A 257 -9.54 11.27 4.62
CA ALA A 257 -8.27 11.77 4.08
C ALA A 257 -7.27 10.64 3.85
N GLY A 258 -7.23 9.65 4.74
CA GLY A 258 -6.45 8.42 4.53
C GLY A 258 -6.91 7.67 3.28
N TYR A 259 -8.22 7.53 3.08
CA TYR A 259 -8.81 6.88 1.92
C TYR A 259 -8.41 7.60 0.61
N ASP A 260 -8.73 8.90 0.51
CA ASP A 260 -8.44 9.72 -0.67
C ASP A 260 -6.94 9.78 -0.96
N GLY A 261 -6.17 10.08 0.07
CA GLY A 261 -4.74 10.35 -0.03
C GLY A 261 -3.87 9.11 -0.29
N THR A 262 -4.39 7.90 -0.08
CA THR A 262 -3.64 6.65 -0.33
C THR A 262 -4.21 5.78 -1.43
N ALA A 263 -5.42 6.04 -1.94
CA ALA A 263 -6.06 5.22 -2.95
C ALA A 263 -5.17 4.98 -4.18
N GLN A 264 -4.51 6.02 -4.69
CA GLN A 264 -3.64 5.90 -5.85
C GLN A 264 -2.32 5.18 -5.53
N LEU A 265 -1.78 5.37 -4.33
CA LEU A 265 -0.59 4.66 -3.87
C LEU A 265 -0.87 3.15 -3.80
N LEU A 266 -1.95 2.77 -3.10
CA LEU A 266 -2.37 1.38 -2.94
C LEU A 266 -2.64 0.70 -4.28
N ARG A 267 -3.43 1.33 -5.17
CA ARG A 267 -3.73 0.80 -6.50
C ARG A 267 -2.46 0.61 -7.32
N THR A 268 -1.56 1.59 -7.29
CA THR A 268 -0.30 1.52 -8.03
C THR A 268 0.61 0.44 -7.45
N THR A 269 0.69 0.28 -6.13
CA THR A 269 1.47 -0.80 -5.51
C THR A 269 1.01 -2.16 -6.01
N TYR A 270 -0.29 -2.47 -5.95
CA TYR A 270 -0.79 -3.77 -6.39
C TYR A 270 -0.67 -3.97 -7.91
N GLU A 271 -0.81 -2.92 -8.72
CA GLU A 271 -0.53 -3.00 -10.17
C GLU A 271 0.94 -3.33 -10.43
N MET A 272 1.87 -2.74 -9.66
CA MET A 272 3.32 -2.92 -9.85
C MET A 272 3.88 -4.19 -9.20
N GLU A 273 3.11 -4.90 -8.37
CA GLU A 273 3.45 -6.25 -7.89
C GLU A 273 3.37 -7.31 -9.01
N GLY A 274 2.70 -6.99 -10.12
CA GLY A 274 2.61 -7.87 -11.30
C GLY A 274 3.99 -8.24 -11.87
N ASP A 275 4.09 -9.44 -12.44
CA ASP A 275 5.33 -10.04 -12.91
C ASP A 275 5.55 -9.92 -14.43
N ARG A 276 4.64 -9.25 -15.15
CA ARG A 276 4.61 -9.21 -16.63
C ARG A 276 5.18 -7.89 -17.15
N LEU A 277 4.38 -7.13 -17.90
CA LEU A 277 4.77 -5.90 -18.60
C LEU A 277 4.38 -4.64 -17.82
N GLU A 278 3.85 -4.77 -16.61
CA GLU A 278 3.44 -3.66 -15.75
C GLU A 278 4.61 -2.70 -15.47
N ILE A 279 5.85 -3.20 -15.50
CA ILE A 279 7.06 -2.38 -15.39
C ILE A 279 7.10 -1.24 -16.44
N LEU A 280 6.53 -1.44 -17.62
CA LEU A 280 6.47 -0.43 -18.69
C LEU A 280 5.50 0.73 -18.34
N LEU A 281 4.61 0.52 -17.38
CA LEU A 281 3.64 1.51 -16.91
C LEU A 281 4.17 2.33 -15.72
N VAL A 282 5.26 1.88 -15.07
CA VAL A 282 5.80 2.47 -13.83
C VAL A 282 5.90 3.98 -13.91
N PHE A 283 6.55 4.51 -14.96
CA PHE A 283 6.77 5.95 -15.09
C PHE A 283 5.44 6.72 -15.06
N ARG A 284 4.47 6.32 -15.90
CA ARG A 284 3.17 6.99 -15.97
C ARG A 284 2.42 6.89 -14.64
N ARG A 285 2.44 5.74 -13.98
CA ARG A 285 1.73 5.52 -12.71
C ARG A 285 2.34 6.33 -11.58
N VAL A 286 3.67 6.29 -11.46
CA VAL A 286 4.42 7.05 -10.46
C VAL A 286 4.27 8.55 -10.70
N GLU A 287 4.33 9.04 -11.95
CA GLU A 287 4.09 10.46 -12.24
C GLU A 287 2.68 10.89 -11.84
N ALA A 288 1.67 10.05 -12.04
CA ALA A 288 0.32 10.37 -11.62
C ALA A 288 0.22 10.47 -10.08
N VAL A 289 0.92 9.60 -9.33
CA VAL A 289 1.01 9.68 -7.87
C VAL A 289 1.74 10.97 -7.44
N ARG A 290 2.86 11.31 -8.09
CA ARG A 290 3.60 12.55 -7.83
C ARG A 290 2.77 13.79 -8.14
N ALA A 291 1.99 13.77 -9.23
CA ALA A 291 1.11 14.86 -9.62
C ALA A 291 0.05 15.14 -8.54
N PHE A 292 -0.55 14.09 -7.98
CA PHE A 292 -1.43 14.25 -6.82
C PHE A 292 -0.68 14.86 -5.62
N GLY A 293 0.50 14.34 -5.28
CA GLY A 293 1.34 14.89 -4.21
C GLY A 293 1.66 16.38 -4.38
N ARG A 294 2.00 16.82 -5.59
CA ARG A 294 2.23 18.23 -5.92
C ARG A 294 0.96 19.06 -5.80
N SER A 295 -0.19 18.52 -6.22
CA SER A 295 -1.48 19.22 -6.12
C SER A 295 -1.89 19.55 -4.69
N LEU A 296 -1.46 18.75 -3.69
CA LEU A 296 -1.71 19.03 -2.27
C LEU A 296 -1.06 20.34 -1.81
N GLY A 297 0.08 20.73 -2.41
CA GLY A 297 0.80 21.97 -2.09
C GLY A 297 0.45 23.15 -2.99
N ASP A 298 -0.37 22.93 -4.01
CA ASP A 298 -0.80 23.96 -4.96
C ASP A 298 -1.93 24.79 -4.33
N PRO A 299 -1.78 26.11 -4.16
CA PRO A 299 -2.80 26.96 -3.54
C PRO A 299 -4.13 26.98 -4.30
N ASP A 300 -4.10 26.72 -5.61
CA ASP A 300 -5.26 26.81 -6.50
C ASP A 300 -5.96 25.45 -6.70
N ASN A 301 -5.23 24.34 -6.54
CA ASN A 301 -5.78 22.98 -6.74
C ASN A 301 -6.00 22.24 -5.40
N ARG A 302 -5.09 22.42 -4.43
CA ARG A 302 -5.12 21.86 -3.06
C ARG A 302 -5.48 20.36 -2.95
N GLY A 303 -5.24 19.60 -3.99
CA GLY A 303 -5.61 18.19 -4.12
C GLY A 303 -7.12 17.94 -4.18
N ILE A 304 -7.47 16.86 -4.87
CA ILE A 304 -8.85 16.37 -4.96
C ILE A 304 -9.07 15.38 -3.81
N LEU A 305 -9.85 15.78 -2.80
CA LEU A 305 -10.14 14.99 -1.59
C LEU A 305 -11.66 14.83 -1.43
N PRO A 306 -12.33 14.06 -2.30
CA PRO A 306 -13.79 14.07 -2.41
C PRO A 306 -14.49 13.54 -1.15
N ASN A 307 -13.90 12.57 -0.45
CA ASN A 307 -14.48 12.04 0.78
C ASN A 307 -14.30 13.03 1.94
N VAL A 308 -13.13 13.69 2.03
CA VAL A 308 -12.92 14.77 3.00
C VAL A 308 -13.92 15.89 2.79
N ASP A 309 -14.05 16.35 1.54
CA ASP A 309 -14.96 17.44 1.18
C ASP A 309 -16.42 17.07 1.52
N ALA A 310 -16.84 15.83 1.23
CA ALA A 310 -18.17 15.34 1.57
C ALA A 310 -18.44 15.31 3.08
N VAL A 311 -17.48 14.83 3.89
CA VAL A 311 -17.61 14.78 5.35
C VAL A 311 -17.74 16.18 5.95
N ILE A 312 -16.90 17.13 5.49
CA ILE A 312 -16.93 18.51 5.96
C ILE A 312 -18.27 19.16 5.57
N ARG A 313 -18.67 19.07 4.30
CA ARG A 313 -19.94 19.64 3.82
C ARG A 313 -21.13 19.15 4.62
N ARG A 314 -21.18 17.85 4.95
CA ARG A 314 -22.26 17.26 5.77
C ARG A 314 -22.34 17.86 7.18
N ALA A 315 -21.23 18.33 7.73
CA ALA A 315 -21.16 18.94 9.05
C ALA A 315 -21.31 20.48 9.04
N MET A 316 -21.25 21.10 7.86
CA MET A 316 -21.39 22.55 7.73
C MET A 316 -22.83 23.01 7.90
N VAL A 317 -22.99 24.19 8.52
CA VAL A 317 -24.25 24.94 8.53
C VAL A 317 -24.08 26.16 7.64
N PRO A 318 -24.68 26.20 6.43
CA PRO A 318 -24.53 27.34 5.54
C PRO A 318 -25.12 28.60 6.15
N THR A 319 -24.38 29.70 6.11
CA THR A 319 -24.80 31.03 6.60
C THR A 319 -24.65 32.07 5.50
N VAL A 320 -25.23 33.26 5.70
CA VAL A 320 -25.03 34.38 4.76
C VAL A 320 -23.53 34.71 4.69
N GLY A 321 -23.01 34.76 3.48
CA GLY A 321 -21.59 34.94 3.18
C GLY A 321 -20.84 33.64 2.89
N THR A 322 -21.42 32.45 3.16
CA THR A 322 -20.79 31.18 2.80
C THR A 322 -20.60 31.07 1.29
N SER A 323 -19.38 30.73 0.87
CA SER A 323 -19.02 30.55 -0.54
C SER A 323 -19.39 29.16 -1.04
N LEU A 324 -19.73 29.06 -2.32
CA LEU A 324 -20.00 27.82 -3.04
C LEU A 324 -19.48 27.89 -4.47
N GLU A 325 -19.30 26.74 -5.09
CA GLU A 325 -18.91 26.61 -6.50
C GLU A 325 -19.90 25.69 -7.22
N LYS A 326 -20.37 26.12 -8.39
CA LYS A 326 -21.30 25.34 -9.22
C LYS A 326 -20.78 25.24 -10.65
N GLU A 327 -20.69 24.03 -11.17
CA GLU A 327 -20.42 23.79 -12.58
C GLU A 327 -21.71 23.90 -13.39
N PHE A 328 -21.71 24.79 -14.37
CA PHE A 328 -22.78 24.96 -15.34
C PHE A 328 -22.38 24.29 -16.66
N PRO A 329 -23.13 23.27 -17.14
CA PRO A 329 -22.79 22.55 -18.36
C PRO A 329 -22.58 23.48 -19.56
N GLY A 330 -21.39 23.42 -20.18
CA GLY A 330 -21.03 24.26 -21.32
C GLY A 330 -20.57 25.69 -20.97
N HIS A 331 -20.63 26.08 -19.70
CA HIS A 331 -20.27 27.43 -19.22
C HIS A 331 -19.12 27.44 -18.20
N GLY A 332 -18.82 26.29 -17.57
CA GLY A 332 -17.71 26.15 -16.62
C GLY A 332 -18.15 26.30 -15.16
N VAL A 333 -17.19 26.50 -14.26
CA VAL A 333 -17.42 26.63 -12.81
C VAL A 333 -17.57 28.09 -12.43
N PHE A 334 -18.62 28.41 -11.67
CA PHE A 334 -18.90 29.74 -11.16
C PHE A 334 -18.86 29.75 -9.64
N SER A 335 -18.18 30.74 -9.09
CA SER A 335 -18.15 31.03 -7.66
C SER A 335 -19.38 31.86 -7.28
N GLY A 336 -20.03 31.48 -6.19
CA GLY A 336 -21.19 32.18 -5.65
C GLY A 336 -21.12 32.32 -4.14
N LYS A 337 -21.97 33.20 -3.60
CA LYS A 337 -22.14 33.37 -2.15
C LYS A 337 -23.60 33.38 -1.77
N ILE A 338 -23.90 32.82 -0.60
CA ILE A 338 -25.22 32.92 0.01
C ILE A 338 -25.42 34.38 0.44
N THR A 339 -26.36 35.09 -0.18
CA THR A 339 -26.64 36.50 0.13
C THR A 339 -27.85 36.67 1.05
N LYS A 340 -28.76 35.71 1.07
CA LYS A 340 -29.96 35.73 1.92
C LYS A 340 -30.41 34.31 2.25
N ILE A 341 -31.02 34.12 3.42
CA ILE A 341 -31.67 32.87 3.83
C ILE A 341 -33.07 33.23 4.29
N ASP A 342 -34.08 32.68 3.61
CA ASP A 342 -35.50 32.85 3.94
C ASP A 342 -36.07 31.57 4.54
N LYS A 343 -37.11 31.72 5.37
CA LYS A 343 -37.97 30.63 5.83
C LYS A 343 -39.32 30.78 5.13
N GLU A 344 -39.60 29.93 4.15
CA GLU A 344 -40.94 29.88 3.54
C GLU A 344 -41.89 28.97 4.34
N ASP A 345 -41.38 27.94 5.01
CA ASP A 345 -42.12 27.01 5.89
C ASP A 345 -41.33 26.80 7.20
N PRO A 346 -41.92 26.33 8.33
CA PRO A 346 -41.20 26.11 9.58
C PRO A 346 -39.98 25.18 9.46
N GLU A 347 -39.95 24.34 8.42
CA GLU A 347 -38.93 23.30 8.22
C GLU A 347 -38.09 23.48 6.94
N GLU A 348 -38.44 24.41 6.03
CA GLU A 348 -37.72 24.61 4.77
C GLU A 348 -37.03 25.98 4.69
N LEU A 349 -35.70 25.93 4.61
CA LEU A 349 -34.84 27.10 4.37
C LEU A 349 -34.55 27.23 2.87
N ILE A 350 -34.78 28.43 2.33
CA ILE A 350 -34.42 28.80 0.97
C ILE A 350 -33.19 29.70 1.02
N TYR A 351 -32.16 29.30 0.30
CA TYR A 351 -30.88 29.99 0.19
C TYR A 351 -30.83 30.77 -1.12
N HIS A 352 -30.64 32.08 -1.03
CA HIS A 352 -30.42 32.94 -2.19
C HIS A 352 -28.92 33.05 -2.43
N ILE A 353 -28.51 32.75 -3.65
CA ILE A 353 -27.13 32.72 -4.08
C ILE A 353 -26.94 33.83 -5.11
N THR A 354 -25.83 34.55 -4.99
CA THR A 354 -25.39 35.50 -6.01
C THR A 354 -24.03 35.07 -6.52
N TYR A 355 -23.93 34.88 -7.83
CA TYR A 355 -22.71 34.51 -8.54
C TYR A 355 -21.87 35.75 -8.88
N GLU A 356 -20.59 35.54 -9.21
CA GLU A 356 -19.64 36.63 -9.53
C GLU A 356 -20.04 37.46 -10.76
N ASP A 357 -20.82 36.90 -11.68
CA ASP A 357 -21.37 37.59 -12.84
C ASP A 357 -22.63 38.43 -12.53
N GLY A 358 -23.11 38.37 -11.29
CA GLY A 358 -24.30 39.08 -10.81
C GLY A 358 -25.60 38.28 -10.93
N ASP A 359 -25.56 37.08 -11.50
CA ASP A 359 -26.75 36.22 -11.58
C ASP A 359 -27.13 35.69 -10.19
N THR A 360 -28.41 35.40 -10.03
CA THR A 360 -28.96 34.93 -8.76
C THR A 360 -29.78 33.68 -8.91
N GLU A 361 -29.67 32.77 -7.94
CA GLU A 361 -30.43 31.53 -7.90
C GLU A 361 -30.93 31.27 -6.48
N THR A 362 -32.08 30.60 -6.34
CA THR A 362 -32.59 30.12 -5.05
C THR A 362 -32.49 28.60 -5.00
N MET A 363 -31.98 28.07 -3.89
CA MET A 363 -31.77 26.64 -3.69
C MET A 363 -32.24 26.18 -2.32
N GLN A 364 -32.63 24.91 -2.24
CA GLN A 364 -32.85 24.23 -0.96
C GLN A 364 -31.53 23.72 -0.37
N ILE A 365 -31.53 23.40 0.93
CA ILE A 365 -30.34 22.89 1.63
C ILE A 365 -29.69 21.68 0.92
N ALA A 366 -30.49 20.75 0.40
CA ALA A 366 -30.01 19.56 -0.29
C ALA A 366 -29.24 19.88 -1.58
N GLU A 367 -29.54 21.00 -2.23
CA GLU A 367 -28.87 21.49 -3.44
C GLU A 367 -27.64 22.34 -3.09
N VAL A 368 -27.67 23.06 -1.97
CA VAL A 368 -26.56 23.91 -1.50
C VAL A 368 -25.41 23.09 -0.94
N LEU A 369 -25.69 22.07 -0.11
CA LEU A 369 -24.66 21.31 0.62
C LEU A 369 -23.54 20.76 -0.28
N PRO A 370 -23.84 20.12 -1.44
CA PRO A 370 -22.80 19.60 -2.33
C PRO A 370 -21.91 20.68 -2.95
N LEU A 371 -22.41 21.92 -3.05
CA LEU A 371 -21.74 23.03 -3.73
C LEU A 371 -20.86 23.86 -2.79
N LEU A 372 -21.01 23.72 -1.47
CA LEU A 372 -20.25 24.51 -0.50
C LEU A 372 -18.74 24.37 -0.73
N SER A 373 -18.06 25.51 -0.74
CA SER A 373 -16.61 25.56 -0.80
C SER A 373 -16.04 25.22 0.58
N VAL A 374 -15.15 24.23 0.60
CA VAL A 374 -14.44 23.76 1.80
C VAL A 374 -12.96 24.08 1.75
N VAL A 375 -12.52 24.83 0.73
CA VAL A 375 -11.11 25.10 0.42
C VAL A 375 -10.38 25.74 1.60
N GLU A 376 -11.05 26.63 2.32
CA GLU A 376 -10.49 27.35 3.48
C GLU A 376 -10.79 26.66 4.83
N ASP A 377 -11.46 25.51 4.82
CA ASP A 377 -11.82 24.80 6.05
C ASP A 377 -10.58 24.29 6.81
N GLN A 378 -10.59 24.44 8.13
CA GLN A 378 -9.46 24.07 8.98
C GLN A 378 -9.20 22.55 8.98
N LEU A 379 -10.24 21.72 8.93
CA LEU A 379 -10.12 20.27 8.88
C LEU A 379 -9.60 19.82 7.52
N ARG A 380 -10.00 20.50 6.43
CA ARG A 380 -9.44 20.24 5.10
C ARG A 380 -7.96 20.58 5.03
N ASN A 381 -7.56 21.74 5.57
CA ASN A 381 -6.15 22.13 5.63
C ASN A 381 -5.33 21.16 6.48
N TYR A 382 -5.87 20.73 7.62
CA TYR A 382 -5.26 19.69 8.46
C TYR A 382 -5.06 18.39 7.68
N ALA A 383 -6.07 17.92 6.93
CA ALA A 383 -5.97 16.72 6.10
C ALA A 383 -4.84 16.84 5.05
N ILE A 384 -4.75 17.98 4.37
CA ILE A 384 -3.68 18.25 3.40
C ILE A 384 -2.31 18.20 4.07
N GLU A 385 -2.13 18.86 5.21
CA GLU A 385 -0.85 18.89 5.92
C GLU A 385 -0.38 17.49 6.33
N GLN A 386 -1.30 16.65 6.82
CA GLN A 386 -1.00 15.27 7.20
C GLN A 386 -0.65 14.37 6.01
N LEU A 387 -1.21 14.64 4.82
CA LEU A 387 -0.87 13.93 3.59
C LEU A 387 0.45 14.41 2.98
N ARG A 388 0.71 15.72 3.01
CA ARG A 388 1.84 16.35 2.29
C ARG A 388 3.18 15.75 2.69
N GLY A 389 3.40 15.48 3.98
CA GLY A 389 4.66 14.90 4.46
C GLY A 389 5.00 13.54 3.83
N ALA A 390 3.99 12.70 3.54
CA ALA A 390 4.19 11.44 2.83
C ALA A 390 4.64 11.68 1.39
N TYR A 391 3.96 12.58 0.67
CA TYR A 391 4.27 12.86 -0.74
C TYR A 391 5.59 13.62 -0.92
N GLU A 392 5.97 14.48 0.02
CA GLU A 392 7.31 15.07 0.07
C GLU A 392 8.40 14.00 0.24
N TYR A 393 8.15 12.97 1.07
CA TYR A 393 9.06 11.83 1.18
C TYR A 393 9.18 11.09 -0.16
N LEU A 394 8.07 10.81 -0.84
CA LEU A 394 8.09 10.17 -2.15
C LEU A 394 8.88 10.99 -3.17
N GLU A 395 8.64 12.29 -3.24
CA GLU A 395 9.33 13.19 -4.17
C GLU A 395 10.84 13.15 -3.93
N LYS A 396 11.29 13.37 -2.68
CA LYS A 396 12.70 13.28 -2.29
C LYS A 396 13.31 11.93 -2.60
N ARG A 397 12.53 10.84 -2.44
CA ARG A 397 12.98 9.48 -2.73
C ARG A 397 13.27 9.28 -4.22
N LEU A 398 12.42 9.80 -5.08
CA LEU A 398 12.51 9.63 -6.54
C LEU A 398 13.51 10.61 -7.19
N THR A 399 13.73 11.78 -6.61
CA THR A 399 14.70 12.77 -7.10
C THR A 399 16.11 12.59 -6.53
N GLY A 400 16.32 11.66 -5.60
CA GLY A 400 17.61 11.44 -4.96
C GLY A 400 17.98 12.51 -3.93
N GLU A 401 16.98 13.18 -3.35
CA GLU A 401 17.10 14.15 -2.25
C GLU A 401 16.74 13.55 -0.89
N CYS A 402 16.75 12.22 -0.77
CA CYS A 402 16.44 11.54 0.49
C CYS A 402 17.61 11.56 1.49
N ASP A 403 17.27 11.42 2.77
CA ASP A 403 18.26 11.30 3.87
C ASP A 403 19.31 10.21 3.60
N SER A 404 20.50 10.41 4.17
CA SER A 404 21.70 9.57 3.90
C SER A 404 21.55 8.08 4.23
N SER A 405 20.60 7.70 5.09
CA SER A 405 20.27 6.29 5.36
C SER A 405 19.56 5.61 4.19
N TYR A 406 19.01 6.39 3.26
CA TYR A 406 18.25 5.95 2.10
C TYR A 406 18.90 6.38 0.78
N ASP A 407 19.88 7.29 0.75
CA ASP A 407 20.52 7.86 -0.45
C ASP A 407 20.42 7.00 -1.72
N CYS A 408 19.57 7.45 -2.66
CA CYS A 408 19.35 6.82 -3.97
C CYS A 408 20.43 7.18 -5.00
N ARG A 409 21.32 8.13 -4.72
CA ARG A 409 22.30 8.56 -5.72
C ARG A 409 23.23 7.39 -5.98
N GLN A 410 23.15 6.84 -7.20
CA GLN A 410 24.27 6.11 -7.75
C GLN A 410 25.46 7.06 -7.66
N ARG A 411 26.47 6.72 -6.84
CA ARG A 411 27.79 7.28 -7.06
C ARG A 411 28.24 6.71 -8.39
N THR A 412 27.87 7.39 -9.48
CA THR A 412 28.61 7.25 -10.74
C THR A 412 30.05 7.44 -10.35
N ALA A 413 30.87 6.40 -10.51
CA ALA A 413 32.29 6.52 -10.32
C ALA A 413 32.75 7.66 -11.24
N SER A 414 33.00 8.83 -10.64
CA SER A 414 33.80 9.85 -11.27
C SER A 414 35.19 9.22 -11.40
N TRP A 415 35.59 8.99 -12.65
CA TRP A 415 36.91 8.51 -13.04
C TRP A 415 38.03 9.24 -12.32
#